data_AF-A0A419FVL9-F1
#
_entry.id   AF-A0A419FVL9-F1
#
_cell.length_a   1.000
_cell.length_b   1.000
_cell.length_c   1.000
_cell.angle_alpha   90.00
_cell.angle_beta   90.00
_cell.angle_gamma   90.00
#
_symmetry.space_group_name_H-M   'P 1'
#
loop_
_entity.id
_entity.type
_entity.pdbx_description
1 polymer ?
#
loop_
_entity_poly.entity_id
_entity_poly.type
_entity_poly.pdbx_seq_one_letter_code
_entity_poly.pdbx_strand_id
1 'polypeptide(L)'
;MLPKFHTRIFENKWPSELGGVLLAFLNILLLLYATRPIGGVIATLSTWGKWMQEIVLLNIQTPGSILRPPSAEGRDILTYGFVFGVFFTALLANQFRLRREGGYIQGLTGGLLMGIGGSLAGGCTLGAFYSSVMSLSLSGFIVMAGLMIGSYIGGRFMMWQIDRQAEKLFNQDACHMKKQTAENSGKDAGKSRKKAAVITALFIIAATALLFLIGRRSFAIMLLFGVSFGVVFQRSAFCITAAFREMFMTRSTRMMQSLLISLAIGIVGFTIIKASGTIPADMYVFQSGWYNLAGSIMFGFGMTITGG
;
A
#
# COMPACT_ATOMS: atom_id res chain seq x y z
N MET A 1 15.65 -24.29 18.42
CA MET A 1 16.09 -23.36 17.36
C MET A 1 14.94 -22.62 16.65
N LEU A 2 13.76 -23.23 16.48
CA LEU A 2 12.56 -22.59 15.89
C LEU A 2 12.07 -21.26 16.53
N PRO A 3 12.11 -21.03 17.86
CA PRO A 3 11.59 -19.77 18.42
C PRO A 3 12.46 -18.54 18.11
N LYS A 4 13.78 -18.70 17.95
CA LYS A 4 14.69 -17.61 17.54
C LYS A 4 14.53 -17.25 16.06
N PHE A 5 14.14 -18.23 15.22
CA PHE A 5 13.90 -18.01 13.79
C PHE A 5 12.58 -17.28 13.55
N HIS A 6 11.52 -17.68 14.27
CA HIS A 6 10.22 -16.99 14.20
C HIS A 6 10.31 -15.54 14.67
N THR A 7 11.04 -15.26 15.75
CA THR A 7 11.22 -13.89 16.26
C THR A 7 12.05 -13.02 15.31
N ARG A 8 13.12 -13.55 14.70
CA ARG A 8 13.88 -12.78 13.68
C ARG A 8 13.09 -12.46 12.41
N ILE A 9 12.29 -13.41 11.90
CA ILE A 9 11.54 -13.24 10.65
C ILE A 9 10.25 -12.45 10.86
N PHE A 10 9.56 -12.70 11.97
CA PHE A 10 8.20 -12.20 12.22
C PHE A 10 8.07 -11.19 13.38
N GLU A 11 9.13 -10.88 14.13
CA GLU A 11 9.03 -9.89 15.22
C GLU A 11 9.89 -8.65 14.93
N ASN A 12 11.07 -8.82 14.33
CA ASN A 12 11.91 -7.71 13.91
C ASN A 12 11.48 -7.11 12.56
N LYS A 13 11.62 -5.78 12.44
CA LYS A 13 11.50 -5.08 11.15
C LYS A 13 12.59 -5.57 10.21
N TRP A 14 12.23 -5.85 8.96
CA TRP A 14 13.23 -6.21 7.94
C TRP A 14 14.06 -4.98 7.59
N PRO A 15 15.34 -5.16 7.22
CA PRO A 15 16.13 -4.06 6.67
C PRO A 15 15.41 -3.51 5.42
N SER A 16 15.32 -2.18 5.32
CA SER A 16 14.60 -1.49 4.25
C SER A 16 15.11 -1.87 2.86
N GLU A 17 16.42 -2.12 2.73
CA GLU A 17 17.06 -2.59 1.51
C GLU A 17 16.49 -3.92 1.01
N LEU A 18 16.41 -4.92 1.90
CA LEU A 18 15.82 -6.23 1.57
C LEU A 18 14.35 -6.07 1.15
N GLY A 19 13.62 -5.19 1.83
CA GLY A 19 12.26 -4.84 1.48
C GLY A 19 12.12 -4.32 0.06
N GLY A 20 12.97 -3.36 -0.32
CA GLY A 20 13.01 -2.79 -1.68
C GLY A 20 13.34 -3.84 -2.75
N VAL A 21 14.34 -4.68 -2.51
CA VAL A 21 14.76 -5.75 -3.43
C VAL A 21 13.62 -6.76 -3.65
N LEU A 22 12.98 -7.25 -2.57
CA LEU A 22 11.86 -8.17 -2.69
C LEU A 22 10.68 -7.55 -3.42
N LEU A 23 10.39 -6.27 -3.17
CA LEU A 23 9.29 -5.55 -3.82
C LEU A 23 9.51 -5.40 -5.33
N ALA A 24 10.72 -5.06 -5.75
CA ALA A 24 11.11 -4.99 -7.15
C ALA A 24 11.00 -6.37 -7.81
N PHE A 25 11.54 -7.40 -7.16
CA PHE A 25 11.50 -8.77 -7.65
C PHE A 25 10.05 -9.28 -7.82
N LEU A 26 9.20 -9.07 -6.81
CA LEU A 26 7.78 -9.40 -6.89
C LEU A 26 7.07 -8.62 -8.00
N ASN A 27 7.42 -7.34 -8.23
CA ASN A 27 6.84 -6.54 -9.32
C ASN A 27 7.21 -7.11 -10.69
N ILE A 28 8.47 -7.49 -10.88
CA ILE A 28 8.98 -8.12 -12.10
C ILE A 28 8.25 -9.46 -12.34
N LEU A 29 8.11 -10.29 -11.32
CA LEU A 29 7.36 -11.54 -11.41
C LEU A 29 5.89 -11.31 -11.77
N LEU A 30 5.25 -10.30 -11.17
CA LEU A 30 3.87 -9.95 -11.48
C LEU A 30 3.74 -9.51 -12.95
N LEU A 31 4.68 -8.72 -13.45
CA LEU A 31 4.71 -8.32 -14.85
C LEU A 31 4.82 -9.54 -15.78
N LEU A 32 5.66 -10.52 -15.44
CA LEU A 32 5.86 -11.73 -16.22
C LEU A 32 4.61 -12.63 -16.25
N TYR A 33 3.97 -12.84 -15.10
CA TYR A 33 2.85 -13.79 -14.97
C TYR A 33 1.48 -13.19 -15.25
N ALA A 34 1.24 -11.97 -14.80
CA ALA A 34 -0.05 -11.31 -14.92
C ALA A 34 -0.12 -10.36 -16.11
N THR A 35 0.99 -10.11 -16.83
CA THR A 35 1.14 -9.04 -17.85
C THR A 35 0.74 -7.66 -17.32
N ARG A 36 0.75 -7.48 -16.00
CA ARG A 36 0.21 -6.30 -15.30
C ARG A 36 1.07 -5.96 -14.06
N PRO A 37 1.51 -4.70 -13.88
CA PRO A 37 2.22 -4.24 -12.69
C PRO A 37 1.26 -3.87 -11.54
N ILE A 38 1.81 -3.57 -10.36
CA ILE A 38 1.10 -3.44 -9.06
C ILE A 38 0.23 -2.15 -8.93
N GLY A 39 -0.15 -1.50 -10.02
CA GLY A 39 -0.85 -0.20 -9.99
C GLY A 39 -2.37 -0.23 -9.84
N GLY A 40 -2.98 -1.40 -9.74
CA GLY A 40 -4.43 -1.57 -9.91
C GLY A 40 -5.31 -1.24 -8.71
N VAL A 41 -4.76 -0.85 -7.55
CA VAL A 41 -5.54 -0.69 -6.31
C VAL A 41 -6.58 0.43 -6.43
N ILE A 42 -6.21 1.60 -6.98
CA ILE A 42 -7.15 2.72 -7.16
C ILE A 42 -8.25 2.34 -8.15
N ALA A 43 -7.87 1.70 -9.26
CA ALA A 43 -8.85 1.27 -10.24
C ALA A 43 -9.80 0.20 -9.67
N THR A 44 -9.36 -0.57 -8.68
CA THR A 44 -10.18 -1.58 -7.98
C THR A 44 -11.14 -0.88 -7.02
N LEU A 45 -10.62 0.09 -6.27
CA LEU A 45 -11.42 0.90 -5.36
C LEU A 45 -12.48 1.74 -6.10
N SER A 46 -12.20 2.19 -7.32
CA SER A 46 -13.20 2.88 -8.15
C SER A 46 -14.28 1.93 -8.66
N THR A 47 -13.97 0.67 -8.99
CA THR A 47 -14.97 -0.36 -9.28
C THR A 47 -15.86 -0.63 -8.07
N TRP A 48 -15.28 -0.73 -6.87
CA TRP A 48 -16.06 -0.87 -5.64
C TRP A 48 -16.92 0.35 -5.36
N GLY A 49 -16.41 1.55 -5.68
CA GLY A 49 -17.17 2.80 -5.60
C GLY A 49 -18.37 2.81 -6.54
N LYS A 50 -18.23 2.35 -7.79
CA LYS A 50 -19.35 2.20 -8.73
C LYS A 50 -20.39 1.21 -8.23
N TRP A 51 -19.95 0.06 -7.73
CA TRP A 51 -20.84 -0.94 -7.13
C TRP A 51 -21.61 -0.37 -5.92
N MET A 52 -20.93 0.38 -5.04
CA MET A 52 -21.59 1.07 -3.92
C MET A 52 -22.59 2.14 -4.40
N GLN A 53 -22.24 2.89 -5.45
CA GLN A 53 -23.13 3.89 -6.03
C GLN A 53 -24.39 3.25 -6.61
N GLU A 54 -24.27 2.10 -7.28
CA GLU A 54 -25.41 1.36 -7.82
C GLU A 54 -26.37 0.88 -6.71
N ILE A 55 -25.86 0.45 -5.56
CA ILE A 55 -26.67 0.05 -4.40
C ILE A 55 -27.44 1.25 -3.83
N VAL A 56 -26.79 2.40 -3.70
CA VAL A 56 -27.36 3.59 -3.05
C VAL A 56 -28.36 4.32 -3.95
N LEU A 57 -28.09 4.43 -5.26
CA LEU A 57 -28.95 5.15 -6.20
C LEU A 57 -30.09 4.31 -6.80
N LEU A 58 -30.20 3.01 -6.48
CA LEU A 58 -31.18 2.08 -7.07
C LEU A 58 -31.31 2.26 -8.60
N ASN A 59 -30.20 2.52 -9.29
CA ASN A 59 -30.26 2.82 -10.71
C ASN A 59 -30.32 1.50 -11.51
N ILE A 60 -31.52 1.08 -11.88
CA ILE A 60 -31.86 -0.22 -12.50
C ILE A 60 -31.52 -0.24 -14.01
N GLN A 61 -30.63 0.63 -14.50
CA GLN A 61 -30.37 0.73 -15.95
C GLN A 61 -29.79 -0.57 -16.56
N THR A 62 -29.27 -1.50 -15.75
CA THR A 62 -29.04 -2.89 -16.18
C THR A 62 -29.56 -3.90 -15.15
N PRO A 63 -30.59 -4.72 -15.46
CA PRO A 63 -31.04 -5.80 -14.58
C PRO A 63 -29.96 -6.89 -14.55
N GLY A 64 -29.06 -6.83 -13.55
CA GLY A 64 -28.02 -7.84 -13.33
C GLY A 64 -26.71 -7.33 -12.73
N SER A 65 -26.47 -6.01 -12.65
CA SER A 65 -25.22 -5.45 -12.11
C SER A 65 -25.10 -5.59 -10.59
N ILE A 66 -26.22 -5.54 -9.86
CA ILE A 66 -26.27 -5.70 -8.40
C ILE A 66 -25.82 -7.10 -7.96
N LEU A 67 -26.03 -8.13 -8.79
CA LEU A 67 -25.68 -9.53 -8.49
C LEU A 67 -24.24 -9.94 -8.89
N ARG A 68 -23.50 -9.08 -9.60
CA ARG A 68 -22.07 -9.31 -9.87
C ARG A 68 -21.24 -8.53 -8.85
N PRO A 69 -20.86 -9.13 -7.70
CA PRO A 69 -19.91 -8.50 -6.82
C PRO A 69 -18.60 -8.23 -7.58
N PRO A 70 -17.91 -7.11 -7.32
CA PRO A 70 -16.67 -6.72 -8.02
C PRO A 70 -15.57 -7.81 -8.01
N SER A 71 -15.68 -8.82 -7.16
CA SER A 71 -14.88 -10.04 -7.13
C SER A 71 -14.76 -10.87 -8.45
N ALA A 72 -15.44 -10.50 -9.54
CA ALA A 72 -15.39 -11.25 -10.80
C ALA A 72 -14.18 -10.92 -11.70
N GLU A 73 -13.50 -9.79 -11.49
CA GLU A 73 -12.31 -9.39 -12.27
C GLU A 73 -11.00 -9.80 -11.57
N GLY A 74 -9.95 -10.10 -12.36
CA GLY A 74 -8.66 -10.54 -11.81
C GLY A 74 -7.93 -9.49 -10.96
N ARG A 75 -8.30 -8.21 -11.10
CA ARG A 75 -7.69 -7.09 -10.35
C ARG A 75 -8.16 -7.05 -8.90
N ASP A 76 -9.41 -7.39 -8.64
CA ASP A 76 -9.99 -7.42 -7.29
C ASP A 76 -9.34 -8.50 -6.43
N ILE A 77 -9.05 -9.66 -7.03
CA ILE A 77 -8.44 -10.80 -6.34
C ILE A 77 -7.04 -10.48 -5.83
N LEU A 78 -6.25 -9.72 -6.60
CA LEU A 78 -4.93 -9.25 -6.16
C LEU A 78 -5.05 -8.26 -4.98
N THR A 79 -6.04 -7.37 -5.02
CA THR A 79 -6.30 -6.40 -3.94
C THR A 79 -6.78 -7.08 -2.67
N TYR A 80 -7.69 -8.05 -2.78
CA TYR A 80 -8.09 -8.89 -1.64
C TYR A 80 -6.89 -9.66 -1.08
N GLY A 81 -6.09 -10.28 -1.95
CA GLY A 81 -4.85 -10.96 -1.55
C GLY A 81 -3.91 -10.04 -0.78
N PHE A 82 -3.73 -8.80 -1.23
CA PHE A 82 -2.93 -7.79 -0.53
C PHE A 82 -3.48 -7.46 0.86
N VAL A 83 -4.78 -7.17 0.97
CA VAL A 83 -5.43 -6.85 2.26
C VAL A 83 -5.33 -8.03 3.23
N PHE A 84 -5.63 -9.25 2.78
CA PHE A 84 -5.51 -10.45 3.60
C PHE A 84 -4.05 -10.77 3.96
N GLY A 85 -3.10 -10.49 3.07
CA GLY A 85 -1.67 -10.68 3.33
C GLY A 85 -1.12 -9.75 4.42
N VAL A 86 -1.51 -8.47 4.40
CA VAL A 86 -1.20 -7.52 5.49
C VAL A 86 -1.92 -7.94 6.77
N PHE A 87 -3.19 -8.31 6.71
CA PHE A 87 -3.91 -8.74 7.91
C PHE A 87 -3.27 -9.99 8.55
N PHE A 88 -2.94 -10.99 7.73
CA PHE A 88 -2.26 -12.21 8.15
C PHE A 88 -0.90 -11.91 8.80
N THR A 89 -0.10 -11.06 8.17
CA THR A 89 1.23 -10.71 8.66
C THR A 89 1.16 -9.88 9.96
N ALA A 90 0.12 -9.05 10.14
CA ALA A 90 -0.12 -8.29 11.36
C ALA A 90 -0.45 -9.19 12.55
N LEU A 91 -1.22 -10.24 12.31
CA LEU A 91 -1.55 -11.26 13.30
C LEU A 91 -0.32 -12.06 13.69
N LEU A 92 0.52 -12.47 12.72
CA LEU A 92 1.79 -13.15 12.98
C LEU A 92 2.80 -12.28 13.73
N ALA A 93 2.84 -10.96 13.43
CA ALA A 93 3.67 -10.00 14.15
C ALA A 93 3.16 -9.69 15.56
N ASN A 94 1.95 -10.11 15.92
CA ASN A 94 1.24 -9.71 17.14
C ASN A 94 1.09 -8.18 17.29
N GLN A 95 1.13 -7.46 16.17
CA GLN A 95 1.05 -6.00 16.11
C GLN A 95 -0.38 -5.49 15.89
N PHE A 96 -1.33 -6.38 15.59
CA PHE A 96 -2.73 -6.01 15.43
C PHE A 96 -3.33 -5.50 16.74
N ARG A 97 -3.69 -4.22 16.78
CA ARG A 97 -4.40 -3.56 17.88
C ARG A 97 -5.42 -2.61 17.27
N LEU A 98 -6.70 -2.73 17.68
CA LEU A 98 -7.72 -1.74 17.33
C LEU A 98 -7.42 -0.47 18.12
N ARG A 99 -6.88 0.54 17.44
CA ARG A 99 -6.57 1.83 18.05
C ARG A 99 -7.62 2.84 17.62
N ARG A 100 -8.29 3.45 18.58
CA ARG A 100 -9.23 4.54 18.36
C ARG A 100 -8.52 5.85 18.67
N GLU A 101 -8.04 6.51 17.61
CA GLU A 101 -7.38 7.82 17.73
C GLU A 101 -8.36 8.93 17.34
N GLY A 102 -8.19 10.12 17.94
CA GLY A 102 -8.86 11.33 17.49
C GLY A 102 -8.33 11.78 16.13
N GLY A 103 -9.11 12.53 15.36
CA GLY A 103 -8.70 13.01 14.03
C GLY A 103 -9.49 12.42 12.84
N TYR A 104 -10.72 11.94 13.07
CA TYR A 104 -11.59 11.41 12.00
C TYR A 104 -11.75 12.38 10.82
N ILE A 105 -11.84 13.68 11.09
CA ILE A 105 -11.95 14.72 10.05
C ILE A 105 -10.69 14.76 9.19
N GLN A 106 -9.51 14.73 9.82
CA GLN A 106 -8.22 14.73 9.13
C GLN A 106 -8.04 13.47 8.27
N GLY A 107 -8.46 12.31 8.79
CA GLY A 107 -8.49 11.05 8.03
C GLY A 107 -9.44 11.10 6.83
N LEU A 108 -10.64 11.64 7.02
CA LEU A 108 -11.65 11.77 5.96
C LEU A 108 -11.18 12.73 4.86
N THR A 109 -10.71 13.93 5.23
CA THR A 109 -10.22 14.93 4.28
C THR A 109 -9.01 14.42 3.51
N GLY A 110 -8.06 13.78 4.20
CA GLY A 110 -6.89 13.20 3.55
C GLY A 110 -7.21 12.03 2.63
N GLY A 111 -8.13 11.14 3.02
CA GLY A 111 -8.61 10.05 2.17
C GLY A 111 -9.32 10.54 0.90
N LEU A 112 -10.12 11.61 1.01
CA LEU A 112 -10.78 12.24 -0.13
C LEU A 112 -9.77 12.90 -1.09
N LEU A 113 -8.76 13.58 -0.55
CA LEU A 113 -7.64 14.14 -1.33
C LEU A 113 -6.85 13.05 -2.05
N MET A 114 -6.56 11.92 -1.39
CA MET A 114 -5.91 10.76 -2.02
C MET A 114 -6.79 10.14 -3.12
N GLY A 115 -8.10 10.03 -2.91
CA GLY A 115 -9.01 9.48 -3.91
C GLY A 115 -9.05 10.32 -5.20
N ILE A 116 -9.25 11.64 -5.06
CA ILE A 116 -9.29 12.56 -6.19
C ILE A 116 -7.91 12.66 -6.85
N GLY A 117 -6.84 12.81 -6.05
CA GLY A 117 -5.48 12.91 -6.55
C GLY A 117 -5.01 11.67 -7.30
N GLY A 118 -5.35 10.49 -6.80
CA GLY A 118 -5.00 9.22 -7.44
C GLY A 118 -5.80 8.94 -8.72
N SER A 119 -7.04 9.43 -8.80
CA SER A 119 -7.85 9.38 -10.02
C SER A 119 -7.27 10.31 -11.10
N LEU A 120 -6.85 11.52 -10.72
CA LEU A 120 -6.17 12.47 -11.62
C LEU A 120 -4.78 11.98 -12.03
N ALA A 121 -4.01 11.38 -11.12
CA ALA A 121 -2.66 10.88 -11.41
C ALA A 121 -2.65 9.58 -12.25
N GLY A 122 -3.82 8.99 -12.52
CA GLY A 122 -3.93 7.71 -13.23
C GLY A 122 -3.51 6.48 -12.42
N GLY A 123 -3.34 6.61 -11.10
CA GLY A 123 -2.97 5.50 -10.22
C GLY A 123 -2.45 5.93 -8.84
N CYS A 124 -2.15 4.94 -7.99
CA CYS A 124 -1.51 5.16 -6.69
C CYS A 124 0.01 5.31 -6.84
N THR A 125 0.71 5.62 -5.75
CA THR A 125 2.19 5.68 -5.69
C THR A 125 2.89 4.44 -6.23
N LEU A 126 2.33 3.24 -6.03
CA LEU A 126 2.91 1.99 -6.55
C LEU A 126 2.66 1.77 -8.04
N GLY A 127 1.56 2.30 -8.56
CA GLY A 127 1.20 2.22 -9.97
C GLY A 127 1.79 3.35 -10.79
N ALA A 128 1.32 4.55 -10.51
CA ALA A 128 1.59 5.75 -11.28
C ALA A 128 3.04 6.24 -11.14
N PHE A 129 3.67 6.05 -9.98
CA PHE A 129 5.08 6.38 -9.78
C PHE A 129 5.98 5.16 -9.96
N TYR A 130 5.90 4.17 -9.06
CA TYR A 130 6.87 3.08 -9.00
C TYR A 130 6.93 2.25 -10.30
N SER A 131 5.79 1.80 -10.81
CA SER A 131 5.74 0.98 -12.03
C SER A 131 6.02 1.77 -13.31
N SER A 132 5.59 3.05 -13.37
CA SER A 132 5.85 3.93 -14.51
C SER A 132 7.33 4.31 -14.64
N VAL A 133 8.01 4.58 -13.51
CA VAL A 133 9.45 4.88 -13.49
C VAL A 133 10.27 3.65 -13.91
N MET A 134 9.89 2.45 -13.46
CA MET A 134 10.52 1.20 -13.92
C MET A 134 10.36 0.98 -15.43
N SER A 135 9.26 1.45 -15.99
CA SER A 135 8.99 1.40 -17.43
C SER A 135 9.67 2.51 -18.23
N LEU A 136 10.46 3.39 -17.60
CA LEU A 136 11.05 4.60 -18.17
C LEU A 136 10.03 5.57 -18.80
N SER A 137 8.78 5.57 -18.31
CA SER A 137 7.73 6.46 -18.83
C SER A 137 7.87 7.88 -18.31
N LEU A 138 7.67 8.87 -19.18
CA LEU A 138 7.66 10.30 -18.83
C LEU A 138 6.64 10.63 -17.73
N SER A 139 5.48 9.97 -17.74
CA SER A 139 4.46 10.13 -16.71
C SER A 139 4.95 9.78 -15.30
N GLY A 140 5.83 8.78 -15.16
CA GLY A 140 6.41 8.40 -13.88
C GLY A 140 7.26 9.50 -13.27
N PHE A 141 8.06 10.20 -14.09
CA PHE A 141 8.88 11.34 -13.64
C PHE A 141 8.03 12.55 -13.25
N ILE A 142 6.93 12.82 -13.97
CA ILE A 142 5.98 13.88 -13.62
C ILE A 142 5.32 13.59 -12.27
N VAL A 143 4.86 12.35 -12.07
CA VAL A 143 4.24 11.91 -10.81
C VAL A 143 5.27 11.94 -9.67
N MET A 144 6.53 11.57 -9.92
CA MET A 144 7.61 11.69 -8.94
C MET A 144 7.78 13.14 -8.48
N ALA A 145 7.88 14.08 -9.42
CA ALA A 145 8.02 15.50 -9.10
C ALA A 145 6.82 16.03 -8.30
N GLY A 146 5.60 15.68 -8.70
CA GLY A 146 4.40 16.11 -7.98
C GLY A 146 4.27 15.50 -6.59
N LEU A 147 4.58 14.21 -6.40
CA LEU A 147 4.63 13.58 -5.08
C LEU A 147 5.67 14.23 -4.18
N MET A 148 6.83 14.59 -4.74
CA MET A 148 7.92 15.24 -4.02
C MET A 148 7.49 16.63 -3.52
N ILE A 149 6.85 17.42 -4.38
CA ILE A 149 6.30 18.75 -4.02
C ILE A 149 5.17 18.62 -2.99
N GLY A 150 4.20 17.72 -3.24
CA GLY A 150 3.05 17.52 -2.37
C GLY A 150 3.43 17.03 -0.97
N SER A 151 4.35 16.08 -0.88
CA SER A 151 4.86 15.58 0.41
C SER A 151 5.72 16.61 1.15
N TYR A 152 6.47 17.47 0.45
CA TYR A 152 7.20 18.58 1.06
C TYR A 152 6.23 19.59 1.69
N ILE A 153 5.23 20.05 0.94
CA ILE A 153 4.23 21.02 1.42
C ILE A 153 3.45 20.42 2.60
N GLY A 154 2.99 19.18 2.48
CA GLY A 154 2.21 18.54 3.52
C GLY A 154 3.03 18.16 4.76
N GLY A 155 4.33 17.83 4.59
CA GLY A 155 5.26 17.65 5.71
C GLY A 155 5.51 18.95 6.48
N ARG A 156 5.68 20.09 5.78
CA ARG A 156 5.77 21.41 6.40
C ARG A 156 4.48 21.78 7.14
N PHE A 157 3.32 21.49 6.55
CA PHE A 157 2.03 21.74 7.16
C PHE A 157 1.80 20.89 8.42
N MET A 158 2.15 19.60 8.38
CA MET A 158 2.07 18.69 9.53
C MET A 158 2.95 19.19 10.68
N MET A 159 4.17 19.62 10.40
CA MET A 159 5.08 20.14 11.43
C MET A 159 4.54 21.44 12.05
N TRP A 160 3.99 22.34 11.23
CA TRP A 160 3.32 23.54 11.74
C TRP A 160 2.10 23.21 12.64
N GLN A 161 1.36 22.14 12.34
CA GLN A 161 0.29 21.66 13.22
C GLN A 161 0.84 21.09 14.52
N ILE A 162 1.92 20.32 14.46
CA ILE A 162 2.60 19.75 15.64
C ILE A 162 3.13 20.88 16.52
N ASP A 163 3.77 21.90 15.97
CA ASP A 163 4.26 23.05 16.75
C ASP A 163 3.10 23.76 17.49
N ARG A 164 1.96 23.95 16.81
CA ARG A 164 0.74 24.51 17.43
C ARG A 164 0.10 23.60 18.49
N GLN A 165 0.27 22.29 18.36
CA GLN A 165 -0.26 21.32 19.33
C GLN A 165 0.72 21.06 20.48
N ALA A 166 2.03 21.18 20.24
CA ALA A 166 3.09 21.05 21.23
C ALA A 166 2.94 22.12 22.30
N GLU A 167 2.58 23.35 21.92
CA GLU A 167 2.26 24.43 22.85
C GLU A 167 1.10 24.09 23.81
N LYS A 168 0.15 23.23 23.37
CA LYS A 168 -0.94 22.72 24.22
C LYS A 168 -0.53 21.50 25.05
N LEU A 169 0.38 20.67 24.53
CA LEU A 169 0.90 19.47 25.21
C LEU A 169 1.85 19.82 26.37
N PHE A 170 2.71 20.84 26.21
CA PHE A 170 3.63 21.30 27.26
C PHE A 170 2.90 21.76 28.54
N ASN A 171 1.62 22.15 28.43
CA ASN A 171 0.78 22.51 29.58
C ASN A 171 0.10 21.28 30.24
N GLN A 172 0.03 20.14 29.55
CA GLN A 172 -0.62 18.89 30.01
C GLN A 172 0.37 17.82 30.53
N ASP A 173 1.64 17.88 30.11
CA ASP A 173 2.62 16.80 30.34
C ASP A 173 3.04 16.64 31.82
N ALA A 174 2.84 17.65 32.67
CA ALA A 174 3.06 17.51 34.13
C ALA A 174 2.04 16.59 34.82
N CYS A 175 0.85 16.38 34.24
CA CYS A 175 -0.22 15.58 34.85
C CYS A 175 -0.31 14.13 34.32
N HIS A 176 0.11 13.89 33.07
CA HIS A 176 -0.16 12.63 32.37
C HIS A 176 0.94 11.55 32.45
N MET A 177 2.16 11.90 32.90
CA MET A 177 3.27 10.94 32.99
C MET A 177 3.00 9.82 34.02
N LYS A 178 2.15 10.05 35.03
CA LYS A 178 1.83 9.06 36.07
C LYS A 178 0.88 7.94 35.61
N LYS A 179 0.18 8.10 34.47
CA LYS A 179 -0.90 7.18 34.04
C LYS A 179 -0.47 6.15 32.99
N GLN A 180 0.56 6.43 32.18
CA GLN A 180 0.95 5.58 31.05
C GLN A 180 1.79 4.35 31.44
N THR A 181 2.44 4.35 32.60
CA THR A 181 3.27 3.21 33.05
C THR A 181 2.44 2.05 33.60
N ALA A 182 1.16 2.25 33.92
CA ALA A 182 0.33 1.24 34.60
C ALA A 182 -0.51 0.33 33.67
N GLU A 183 -0.67 0.66 32.38
CA GLU A 183 -1.62 -0.02 31.47
C GLU A 183 -0.95 -0.84 30.35
N ASN A 184 0.30 -1.27 30.56
CA ASN A 184 1.04 -2.12 29.62
C ASN A 184 1.40 -3.46 30.27
N SER A 185 0.40 -4.19 30.78
CA SER A 185 0.57 -5.61 31.11
C SER A 185 -0.70 -6.41 30.83
N GLY A 186 -1.11 -6.48 29.56
CA GLY A 186 -2.09 -7.44 29.08
C GLY A 186 -1.42 -8.70 28.55
N LYS A 187 -0.86 -9.53 29.44
CA LYS A 187 -0.14 -10.76 29.08
C LYS A 187 -1.03 -11.92 28.59
N ASP A 188 -2.35 -11.76 28.52
CA ASP A 188 -3.28 -12.86 28.19
C ASP A 188 -3.89 -12.85 26.77
N ALA A 189 -3.56 -11.85 25.94
CA ALA A 189 -4.06 -11.78 24.55
C ALA A 189 -3.22 -12.59 23.52
N GLY A 190 -2.14 -13.24 23.95
CA GLY A 190 -1.18 -13.91 23.05
C GLY A 190 -1.69 -15.23 22.45
N LYS A 191 -2.61 -15.94 23.11
CA LYS A 191 -3.07 -17.28 22.68
C LYS A 191 -4.21 -17.21 21.65
N SER A 192 -5.12 -16.23 21.79
CA SER A 192 -6.26 -16.02 20.87
C SER A 192 -5.80 -15.45 19.51
N ARG A 193 -4.79 -14.58 19.50
CA ARG A 193 -4.23 -14.01 18.27
C ARG A 193 -3.48 -15.03 17.40
N LYS A 194 -2.79 -15.98 18.03
CA LYS A 194 -2.16 -17.10 17.31
C LYS A 194 -3.20 -18.01 16.63
N LYS A 195 -4.36 -18.23 17.26
CA LYS A 195 -5.48 -18.96 16.64
C LYS A 195 -6.05 -18.19 15.43
N ALA A 196 -6.24 -16.88 15.55
CA ALA A 196 -6.70 -16.04 14.44
C ALA A 196 -5.70 -16.01 13.26
N ALA A 197 -4.39 -16.00 13.53
CA ALA A 197 -3.35 -16.12 12.50
C ALA A 197 -3.42 -17.48 11.78
N VAL A 198 -3.60 -18.57 12.52
CA VAL A 198 -3.73 -19.91 11.93
C VAL A 198 -5.00 -20.02 11.09
N ILE A 199 -6.13 -19.47 11.55
CA ILE A 199 -7.41 -19.47 10.81
C ILE A 199 -7.28 -18.67 9.52
N THR A 200 -6.61 -17.52 9.53
CA THR A 200 -6.38 -16.71 8.33
C THR A 200 -5.43 -17.39 7.35
N ALA A 201 -4.36 -18.06 7.81
CA ALA A 201 -3.53 -18.93 6.96
C ALA A 201 -4.34 -20.05 6.32
N LEU A 202 -5.15 -20.75 7.11
CA LEU A 202 -6.00 -21.85 6.63
C LEU A 202 -7.02 -21.37 5.59
N PHE A 203 -7.60 -20.17 5.80
CA PHE A 203 -8.51 -19.55 4.84
C PHE A 203 -7.81 -19.18 3.52
N ILE A 204 -6.60 -18.61 3.57
CA ILE A 204 -5.82 -18.29 2.36
C ILE A 204 -5.45 -19.57 1.60
N ILE A 205 -5.00 -20.61 2.31
CA ILE A 205 -4.64 -21.91 1.72
C ILE A 205 -5.88 -22.59 1.11
N ALA A 206 -7.00 -22.60 1.84
CA ALA A 206 -8.25 -23.18 1.36
C ALA A 206 -8.82 -22.42 0.15
N ALA A 207 -8.79 -21.07 0.17
CA ALA A 207 -9.23 -20.26 -0.97
C ALA A 207 -8.35 -20.50 -2.21
N THR A 208 -7.03 -20.61 -2.01
CA THR A 208 -6.10 -20.92 -3.11
C THR A 208 -6.34 -22.32 -3.67
N ALA A 209 -6.54 -23.32 -2.81
CA ALA A 209 -6.83 -24.69 -3.20
C ALA A 209 -8.19 -24.81 -3.92
N LEU A 210 -9.22 -24.11 -3.44
CA LEU A 210 -10.55 -24.07 -4.05
C LEU A 210 -10.49 -23.46 -5.46
N LEU A 211 -9.78 -22.35 -5.65
CA LEU A 211 -9.59 -21.74 -6.96
C LEU A 211 -8.81 -22.64 -7.93
N PHE A 212 -7.89 -23.45 -7.40
CA PHE A 212 -7.16 -24.46 -8.17
C PHE A 212 -8.07 -25.61 -8.61
N LEU A 213 -8.99 -26.06 -7.73
CA LEU A 213 -9.98 -27.10 -8.01
C LEU A 213 -11.08 -26.65 -8.98
N ILE A 214 -11.45 -25.36 -8.98
CA ILE A 214 -12.41 -24.76 -9.93
C ILE A 214 -11.78 -24.54 -11.33
N GLY A 215 -10.51 -24.90 -11.54
CA GLY A 215 -9.83 -24.76 -12.83
C GLY A 215 -9.38 -23.33 -13.18
N ARG A 216 -9.57 -22.37 -12.27
CA ARG A 216 -9.23 -20.94 -12.42
C ARG A 216 -7.80 -20.63 -11.96
N ARG A 217 -6.80 -21.32 -12.56
CA ARG A 217 -5.38 -21.24 -12.16
C ARG A 217 -4.81 -19.83 -12.11
N SER A 218 -5.13 -18.97 -13.09
CA SER A 218 -4.62 -17.58 -13.14
C SER A 218 -5.03 -16.74 -11.94
N PHE A 219 -6.26 -16.94 -11.43
CA PHE A 219 -6.76 -16.21 -10.27
C PHE A 219 -6.10 -16.64 -8.96
N ALA A 220 -5.81 -17.95 -8.82
CA ALA A 220 -5.08 -18.47 -7.66
C ALA A 220 -3.66 -17.88 -7.58
N ILE A 221 -2.98 -17.78 -8.72
CA ILE A 221 -1.64 -17.17 -8.82
C ILE A 221 -1.69 -15.69 -8.43
N MET A 222 -2.68 -14.92 -8.91
CA MET A 222 -2.85 -13.50 -8.53
C MET A 222 -3.10 -13.31 -7.04
N LEU A 223 -3.85 -14.21 -6.41
CA LEU A 223 -4.10 -14.19 -4.96
C LEU A 223 -2.80 -14.42 -4.19
N LEU A 224 -2.01 -15.43 -4.56
CA LEU A 224 -0.71 -15.72 -3.95
C LEU A 224 0.27 -14.56 -4.08
N PHE A 225 0.33 -13.92 -5.24
CA PHE A 225 1.12 -12.72 -5.43
C PHE A 225 0.63 -11.59 -4.53
N GLY A 226 -0.69 -11.33 -4.48
CA GLY A 226 -1.27 -10.32 -3.59
C GLY A 226 -0.90 -10.54 -2.13
N VAL A 227 -1.03 -11.77 -1.63
CA VAL A 227 -0.64 -12.13 -0.25
C VAL A 227 0.84 -11.91 -0.02
N SER A 228 1.69 -12.35 -0.96
CA SER A 228 3.14 -12.16 -0.88
C SER A 228 3.53 -10.69 -0.83
N PHE A 229 2.88 -9.84 -1.65
CA PHE A 229 3.06 -8.39 -1.58
C PHE A 229 2.64 -7.85 -0.21
N GLY A 230 1.46 -8.20 0.29
CA GLY A 230 0.99 -7.72 1.59
C GLY A 230 1.95 -8.07 2.73
N VAL A 231 2.50 -9.29 2.71
CA VAL A 231 3.52 -9.75 3.68
C VAL A 231 4.78 -8.89 3.60
N VAL A 232 5.32 -8.69 2.39
CA VAL A 232 6.54 -7.89 2.19
C VAL A 232 6.32 -6.45 2.62
N PHE A 233 5.22 -5.81 2.18
CA PHE A 233 4.90 -4.41 2.51
C PHE A 233 4.84 -4.16 4.02
N GLN A 234 4.16 -5.04 4.76
CA GLN A 234 4.06 -4.86 6.20
C GLN A 234 5.39 -5.07 6.91
N ARG A 235 6.23 -6.00 6.44
CA ARG A 235 7.51 -6.32 7.08
C ARG A 235 8.61 -5.33 6.79
N SER A 236 8.65 -4.84 5.56
CA SER A 236 9.61 -3.83 5.13
C SER A 236 9.24 -2.44 5.62
N ALA A 237 7.99 -2.21 6.03
CA ALA A 237 7.44 -0.88 6.31
C ALA A 237 7.80 0.12 5.18
N PHE A 238 7.78 -0.37 3.93
CA PHE A 238 8.23 0.39 2.78
C PHE A 238 7.20 1.47 2.43
N CYS A 239 7.46 2.68 2.92
CA CYS A 239 6.60 3.83 2.73
C CYS A 239 7.31 4.83 1.80
N ILE A 240 6.82 4.94 0.57
CA ILE A 240 7.33 5.89 -0.44
C ILE A 240 7.19 7.33 0.07
N THR A 241 6.10 7.64 0.76
CA THR A 241 5.87 8.94 1.37
C THR A 241 6.82 9.26 2.51
N ALA A 242 7.15 8.27 3.34
CA ALA A 242 8.19 8.44 4.36
C ALA A 242 9.54 8.74 3.69
N ALA A 243 9.88 8.04 2.60
CA ALA A 243 11.14 8.29 1.88
C ALA A 243 11.27 9.74 1.39
N PHE A 244 10.21 10.31 0.79
CA PHE A 244 10.24 11.71 0.36
C PHE A 244 10.20 12.69 1.54
N ARG A 245 9.32 12.48 2.53
CA ARG A 245 9.20 13.37 3.70
C ARG A 245 10.49 13.42 4.52
N GLU A 246 11.07 12.26 4.82
CA GLU A 246 12.28 12.13 5.63
C GLU A 246 13.50 12.73 4.95
N MET A 247 13.61 12.57 3.62
CA MET A 247 14.70 13.16 2.86
C MET A 247 14.75 14.69 3.03
N PHE A 248 13.60 15.36 3.02
CA PHE A 248 13.54 16.81 3.18
C PHE A 248 13.55 17.30 4.62
N MET A 249 12.82 16.63 5.51
CA MET A 249 12.60 17.13 6.87
C MET A 249 13.72 16.70 7.82
N THR A 250 14.08 15.42 7.81
CA THR A 250 15.03 14.82 8.78
C THR A 250 16.41 14.58 8.19
N ARG A 251 16.62 14.86 6.89
CA ARG A 251 17.84 14.55 6.12
C ARG A 251 18.27 13.08 6.21
N SER A 252 17.37 12.17 6.58
CA SER A 252 17.66 10.74 6.65
C SER A 252 17.43 10.10 5.29
N THR A 253 18.49 9.50 4.73
CA THR A 253 18.48 8.95 3.36
C THR A 253 18.21 7.45 3.29
N ARG A 254 18.09 6.76 4.44
CA ARG A 254 17.98 5.28 4.47
C ARG A 254 16.79 4.75 3.65
N MET A 255 15.63 5.38 3.76
CA MET A 255 14.43 4.97 3.02
C MET A 255 14.57 5.30 1.53
N MET A 256 15.14 6.46 1.19
CA MET A 256 15.40 6.86 -0.19
C MET A 256 16.41 5.93 -0.89
N GLN A 257 17.46 5.50 -0.20
CA GLN A 257 18.43 4.52 -0.71
C GLN A 257 17.75 3.21 -1.09
N SER A 258 16.89 2.68 -0.21
CA SER A 258 16.14 1.46 -0.51
C SER A 258 15.18 1.60 -1.70
N LEU A 259 14.59 2.79 -1.88
CA LEU A 259 13.73 3.10 -3.04
C LEU A 259 14.53 3.20 -4.33
N LEU A 260 15.71 3.80 -4.31
CA LEU A 260 16.58 3.88 -5.49
C LEU A 260 17.11 2.50 -5.90
N ILE A 261 17.51 1.66 -4.94
CA ILE A 261 17.93 0.28 -5.20
C ILE A 261 16.78 -0.52 -5.83
N SER A 262 15.57 -0.41 -5.29
CA SER A 262 14.41 -1.12 -5.83
C SER A 262 14.03 -0.65 -7.24
N LEU A 263 14.07 0.67 -7.49
CA LEU A 263 13.87 1.25 -8.81
C LEU A 263 14.93 0.79 -9.81
N ALA A 264 16.22 0.78 -9.44
CA ALA A 264 17.30 0.32 -10.30
C ALA A 264 17.10 -1.14 -10.74
N ILE A 265 16.79 -2.03 -9.79
CA ILE A 265 16.53 -3.45 -10.06
C ILE A 265 15.30 -3.61 -10.97
N GLY A 266 14.23 -2.87 -10.72
CA GLY A 266 13.02 -2.97 -11.53
C GLY A 266 13.15 -2.34 -12.92
N ILE A 267 13.95 -1.28 -13.09
CA ILE A 267 14.29 -0.74 -14.42
C ILE A 267 14.99 -1.83 -15.25
N VAL A 268 15.99 -2.49 -14.68
CA VAL A 268 16.69 -3.60 -15.35
C VAL A 268 15.73 -4.75 -15.65
N GLY A 269 14.89 -5.14 -14.70
CA GLY A 269 13.91 -6.22 -14.92
C GLY A 269 12.87 -5.91 -15.99
N PHE A 270 12.31 -4.70 -15.98
CA PHE A 270 11.28 -4.28 -16.95
C PHE A 270 11.88 -4.11 -18.35
N THR A 271 13.10 -3.59 -18.47
CA THR A 271 13.78 -3.45 -19.76
C THR A 271 14.07 -4.81 -20.39
N ILE A 272 14.55 -5.79 -19.61
CA ILE A 272 14.78 -7.16 -20.10
C ILE A 272 13.47 -7.81 -20.60
N ILE A 273 12.39 -7.71 -19.83
CA ILE A 273 11.08 -8.31 -20.19
C ILE A 273 10.46 -7.62 -21.41
N LYS A 274 10.64 -6.32 -21.56
CA LYS A 274 10.18 -5.60 -22.76
C LYS A 274 11.04 -5.95 -23.98
N ALA A 275 12.35 -6.12 -23.80
CA ALA A 275 13.26 -6.53 -24.86
C ALA A 275 12.98 -7.95 -25.38
N SER A 276 12.47 -8.85 -24.54
CA SER A 276 12.08 -10.22 -24.96
C SER A 276 10.81 -10.29 -25.81
N GLY A 277 10.15 -9.15 -26.12
CA GLY A 277 9.01 -9.09 -27.04
C GLY A 277 7.70 -9.69 -26.50
N THR A 278 7.69 -10.12 -25.24
CA THR A 278 6.55 -10.79 -24.58
C THR A 278 5.39 -9.85 -24.23
N ILE A 279 5.62 -8.53 -24.21
CA ILE A 279 4.62 -7.52 -23.81
C ILE A 279 4.72 -6.31 -24.74
N PRO A 280 3.59 -5.76 -25.26
CA PRO A 280 3.60 -4.58 -26.12
C PRO A 280 4.29 -3.37 -25.45
N ALA A 281 5.09 -2.62 -26.21
CA ALA A 281 5.90 -1.51 -25.71
C ALA A 281 5.07 -0.32 -25.18
N ASP A 282 3.83 -0.21 -25.61
CA ASP A 282 2.82 0.79 -25.27
C ASP A 282 2.04 0.48 -23.98
N MET A 283 2.09 -0.76 -23.49
CA MET A 283 1.47 -1.12 -22.22
C MET A 283 2.14 -0.37 -21.06
N TYR A 284 1.32 0.38 -20.32
CA TYR A 284 1.68 1.19 -19.14
C TYR A 284 2.36 2.54 -19.39
N VAL A 285 2.28 3.06 -20.61
CA VAL A 285 2.52 4.50 -20.85
C VAL A 285 1.24 5.25 -20.49
N PHE A 286 1.09 5.61 -19.20
CA PHE A 286 -0.02 6.49 -18.80
C PHE A 286 0.11 7.82 -19.55
N GLN A 287 -1.01 8.31 -20.11
CA GLN A 287 -1.05 9.60 -20.79
C GLN A 287 -0.44 10.67 -19.87
N SER A 288 0.62 11.30 -20.32
CA SER A 288 1.32 12.35 -19.60
C SER A 288 0.62 13.68 -19.84
N GLY A 289 0.05 14.25 -18.78
CA GLY A 289 -0.53 15.59 -18.83
C GLY A 289 -0.34 16.36 -17.53
N TRP A 290 -0.67 17.65 -17.56
CA TRP A 290 -0.64 18.54 -16.40
C TRP A 290 -1.50 18.02 -15.23
N TYR A 291 -2.56 17.29 -15.55
CA TYR A 291 -3.44 16.64 -14.58
C TYR A 291 -2.70 15.58 -13.73
N ASN A 292 -1.68 14.90 -14.27
CA ASN A 292 -0.88 13.95 -13.47
C ASN A 292 -0.05 14.67 -12.42
N LEU A 293 0.50 15.84 -12.76
CA LEU A 293 1.25 16.66 -11.82
C LEU A 293 0.33 17.19 -10.72
N ALA A 294 -0.80 17.79 -11.10
CA ALA A 294 -1.78 18.29 -10.14
C ALA A 294 -2.31 17.18 -9.21
N GLY A 295 -2.68 16.03 -9.79
CA GLY A 295 -3.16 14.86 -9.06
C GLY A 295 -2.14 14.31 -8.07
N SER A 296 -0.87 14.18 -8.50
CA SER A 296 0.21 13.66 -7.64
C SER A 296 0.60 14.62 -6.52
N ILE A 297 0.54 15.94 -6.73
CA ILE A 297 0.70 16.94 -5.64
C ILE A 297 -0.40 16.76 -4.61
N MET A 298 -1.66 16.67 -5.05
CA MET A 298 -2.82 16.52 -4.16
C MET A 298 -2.79 15.19 -3.40
N PHE A 299 -2.40 14.12 -4.08
CA PHE A 299 -2.20 12.79 -3.49
C PHE A 299 -1.08 12.81 -2.43
N GLY A 300 0.06 13.41 -2.76
CA GLY A 300 1.21 13.58 -1.86
C GLY A 300 0.85 14.32 -0.58
N PHE A 301 0.15 15.44 -0.72
CA PHE A 301 -0.33 16.25 0.40
C PHE A 301 -1.31 15.47 1.29
N GLY A 302 -2.29 14.78 0.68
CA GLY A 302 -3.26 13.95 1.39
C GLY A 302 -2.59 12.88 2.25
N MET A 303 -1.59 12.16 1.70
CA MET A 303 -0.85 11.13 2.44
C MET A 303 -0.10 11.66 3.66
N THR A 304 0.53 12.83 3.54
CA THR A 304 1.28 13.40 4.67
C THR A 304 0.36 13.87 5.80
N ILE A 305 -0.82 14.41 5.48
CA ILE A 305 -1.79 14.86 6.49
C ILE A 305 -2.39 13.68 7.25
N THR A 306 -2.60 12.53 6.62
CA THR A 306 -3.13 11.34 7.32
C THR A 306 -2.09 10.62 8.19
N GLY A 307 -0.87 11.13 8.32
CA GLY A 307 0.19 10.52 9.12
C GLY A 307 0.90 9.35 8.44
N GLY A 308 1.08 9.44 7.11
CA GLY A 308 1.81 8.43 6.32
C GLY A 308 3.23 8.12 6.81
#